data_AF-A0AAF0ELX3-F1
#
_entry.id   AF-A0AAF0ELX3-F1
#
_cell.length_a   1.000
_cell.length_b   1.000
_cell.length_c   1.000
_cell.angle_alpha   90.00
_cell.angle_beta   90.00
_cell.angle_gamma   90.00
#
_symmetry.space_group_name_H-M   'P 1'
#
loop_
_entity.id
_entity.type
_entity.pdbx_description
1 polymer ?
#
loop_
_entity_poly.entity_id
_entity_poly.type
_entity_poly.pdbx_seq_one_letter_code
_entity_poly.pdbx_strand_id
1 'polypeptide(L)'
;MDQDYWDLDAILAENQILPHARLELPFCVYTALTKSDVITIQQPRAYGPRVRAALDASAPAVRLRDLVPYWYAMALRLAHLYTYLARLPHIFKLSVLLGRSSSASHALLAARAEDTGGLSVEMQEFLQGLDENEVLRTLHH
;
A
#
# COMPACT_ATOMS: atom_id res chain seq x y z
N MET A 1 28.19 25.16 -40.07
CA MET A 1 28.28 23.85 -39.42
C MET A 1 29.21 24.01 -38.23
N ASP A 2 28.84 23.84 -36.97
CA ASP A 2 27.60 23.60 -36.26
C ASP A 2 27.97 23.94 -34.81
N GLN A 3 27.32 24.91 -34.18
CA GLN A 3 27.71 25.31 -32.83
C GLN A 3 26.53 25.68 -31.94
N ASP A 4 25.39 25.01 -32.12
CA ASP A 4 24.22 25.16 -31.25
C ASP A 4 23.82 23.83 -30.60
N TYR A 5 24.81 22.97 -30.28
CA TYR A 5 24.57 21.75 -29.48
C TYR A 5 24.37 22.06 -27.98
N TRP A 6 24.63 23.30 -27.55
CA TRP A 6 24.57 23.75 -26.15
C TRP A 6 23.54 24.85 -25.89
N ASP A 7 22.65 25.11 -26.84
CA ASP A 7 21.60 26.09 -26.60
C ASP A 7 20.64 25.55 -25.53
N LEU A 8 20.82 26.03 -24.29
CA LEU A 8 20.04 25.60 -23.14
C LEU A 8 18.55 25.89 -23.35
N ASP A 9 18.24 26.94 -24.12
CA ASP A 9 16.86 27.28 -24.46
C ASP A 9 16.28 26.25 -25.44
N ALA A 10 17.07 25.71 -26.38
CA ALA A 10 16.65 24.62 -27.26
C ALA A 10 16.48 23.28 -26.50
N ILE A 11 17.39 22.97 -25.56
CA ILE A 11 17.32 21.76 -24.72
C ILE A 11 16.11 21.80 -23.77
N LEU A 12 15.83 22.98 -23.20
CA LEU A 12 14.67 23.20 -22.34
C LEU A 12 13.36 23.34 -23.14
N ALA A 13 13.40 23.77 -24.40
CA ALA A 13 12.23 23.84 -25.27
C ALA A 13 11.72 22.44 -25.67
N GLU A 14 12.61 21.46 -25.88
CA GLU A 14 12.22 20.11 -26.30
C GLU A 14 11.73 19.20 -25.14
N ASN A 15 12.08 19.51 -23.89
CA ASN A 15 11.78 18.66 -22.73
C ASN A 15 10.72 19.23 -21.77
N GLN A 16 9.78 20.04 -22.26
CA GLN A 16 8.75 20.63 -21.41
C GLN A 16 7.66 19.61 -21.07
N ILE A 17 7.40 19.45 -19.77
CA ILE A 17 6.24 18.73 -19.27
C ILE A 17 5.00 19.59 -19.58
N LEU A 18 4.07 19.05 -20.36
CA LEU A 18 2.83 19.75 -20.69
C LEU A 18 2.01 20.06 -19.42
N PRO A 19 1.33 21.21 -19.36
CA PRO A 19 0.41 21.51 -18.26
C PRO A 19 -0.62 20.40 -18.10
N HIS A 20 -0.88 20.01 -16.85
CA HIS A 20 -1.81 18.92 -16.50
C HIS A 20 -1.43 17.53 -17.02
N ALA A 21 -0.18 17.33 -17.47
CA ALA A 21 0.33 16.01 -17.78
C ALA A 21 0.24 15.10 -16.55
N ARG A 22 -0.21 13.86 -16.76
CA ARG A 22 -0.18 12.82 -15.74
C ARG A 22 1.19 12.18 -15.70
N LEU A 23 1.81 12.21 -14.53
CA LEU A 23 3.13 11.64 -14.28
C LEU A 23 3.06 10.64 -13.14
N GLU A 24 3.72 9.49 -13.33
CA GLU A 24 4.00 8.56 -12.25
C GLU A 24 5.34 8.96 -11.62
N LEU A 25 5.30 9.41 -10.37
CA LEU A 25 6.48 9.93 -9.67
C LEU A 25 6.80 9.08 -8.44
N PRO A 26 8.10 8.85 -8.15
CA PRO A 26 8.50 8.29 -6.86
C PRO A 26 8.04 9.17 -5.71
N PHE A 27 7.68 8.55 -4.59
CA PHE A 27 7.18 9.26 -3.40
C PHE A 27 8.16 10.32 -2.87
N CYS A 28 9.47 10.09 -2.95
CA CYS A 28 10.48 11.06 -2.50
C CYS A 28 10.44 12.36 -3.32
N VAL A 29 10.34 12.27 -4.64
CA VAL A 29 10.25 13.43 -5.54
C VAL A 29 8.96 14.18 -5.27
N TYR A 30 7.86 13.44 -5.11
CA TYR A 30 6.56 13.98 -4.75
C TYR A 30 6.62 14.86 -3.48
N THR A 31 7.26 14.39 -2.39
CA THR A 31 7.35 15.18 -1.14
C THR A 31 8.16 16.47 -1.26
N ALA A 32 9.06 16.56 -2.23
CA ALA A 32 9.77 17.79 -2.52
C ALA A 32 8.87 18.76 -3.30
N LEU A 33 8.11 18.23 -4.27
CA LEU A 33 7.23 19.01 -5.13
C LEU A 33 5.94 19.48 -4.45
N THR A 34 5.44 18.80 -3.42
CA THR A 34 4.24 19.25 -2.68
C THR A 34 4.42 20.53 -1.90
N LYS A 35 5.67 20.95 -1.68
CA LYS A 35 5.98 22.26 -1.07
C LYS A 35 5.73 23.41 -2.05
N SER A 36 5.66 23.10 -3.34
CA SER A 36 5.37 24.01 -4.44
C SER A 36 3.98 23.72 -5.01
N ASP A 37 3.19 24.75 -5.29
CA ASP A 37 1.82 24.61 -5.80
C ASP A 37 1.78 24.28 -7.31
N VAL A 38 2.67 23.39 -7.76
CA VAL A 38 2.92 23.06 -9.17
C VAL A 38 2.37 21.70 -9.58
N ILE A 39 1.88 20.90 -8.62
CA ILE A 39 1.32 19.56 -8.88
C ILE A 39 -0.03 19.38 -8.18
N THR A 40 -0.92 18.64 -8.84
CA THR A 40 -2.18 18.17 -8.23
C THR A 40 -2.08 16.67 -7.97
N ILE A 41 -2.50 16.26 -6.77
CA ILE A 41 -2.31 14.89 -6.30
C ILE A 41 -3.57 14.09 -6.57
N GLN A 42 -3.42 13.01 -7.33
CA GLN A 42 -4.50 12.07 -7.53
C GLN A 42 -4.38 10.93 -6.53
N GLN A 43 -5.49 10.62 -5.88
CA GLN A 43 -5.53 9.52 -4.93
C GLN A 43 -5.25 8.19 -5.64
N PRO A 44 -4.24 7.42 -5.21
CA PRO A 44 -3.97 6.12 -5.82
C PRO A 44 -5.16 5.19 -5.65
N ARG A 45 -5.45 4.38 -6.68
CA ARG A 45 -6.60 3.47 -6.70
C ARG A 45 -6.62 2.50 -5.51
N ALA A 46 -5.45 2.10 -5.02
CA ALA A 46 -5.28 1.24 -3.85
C ALA A 46 -5.87 1.83 -2.56
N TYR A 47 -6.08 3.15 -2.50
CA TYR A 47 -6.70 3.85 -1.37
C TYR A 47 -8.11 4.33 -1.67
N GLY A 48 -8.66 4.00 -2.84
CA GLY A 48 -9.95 4.47 -3.30
C GLY A 48 -11.14 3.99 -2.44
N PRO A 49 -12.33 4.54 -2.68
CA PRO A 49 -13.53 4.26 -1.88
C PRO A 49 -13.92 2.78 -1.85
N ARG A 50 -13.66 2.02 -2.92
CA ARG A 50 -13.93 0.58 -2.98
C ARG A 50 -13.10 -0.22 -1.99
N VAL A 51 -11.78 0.03 -1.93
CA VAL A 51 -10.88 -0.66 -0.99
C VAL A 51 -11.23 -0.26 0.44
N ARG A 52 -11.52 1.03 0.65
CA ARG A 52 -12.03 1.55 1.92
C ARG A 52 -13.28 0.81 2.42
N ALA A 53 -14.29 0.66 1.56
CA ALA A 53 -15.51 -0.04 1.92
C ALA A 53 -15.26 -1.52 2.26
N ALA A 54 -14.35 -2.18 1.54
CA ALA A 54 -13.96 -3.56 1.82
C ALA A 54 -13.23 -3.68 3.16
N LEU A 55 -12.30 -2.76 3.47
CA LEU A 55 -11.61 -2.69 4.75
C LEU A 55 -12.55 -2.41 5.93
N ASP A 56 -13.54 -1.52 5.74
CA ASP A 56 -14.56 -1.22 6.74
C ASP A 56 -15.48 -2.43 6.99
N ALA A 57 -15.75 -3.27 5.97
CA ALA A 57 -16.55 -4.48 6.10
C ALA A 57 -15.78 -5.65 6.73
N SER A 58 -14.57 -5.92 6.26
CA SER A 58 -13.68 -6.95 6.80
C SER A 58 -12.24 -6.70 6.38
N ALA A 59 -11.48 -6.03 7.25
CA ALA A 59 -10.06 -5.78 7.04
C ALA A 59 -9.22 -7.03 6.70
N PRO A 60 -9.34 -8.17 7.43
CA PRO A 60 -8.51 -9.36 7.14
C PRO A 60 -8.87 -10.07 5.82
N ALA A 61 -10.01 -9.79 5.21
CA ALA A 61 -10.43 -10.39 3.94
C ALA A 61 -9.89 -9.64 2.71
N VAL A 62 -9.34 -8.44 2.89
CA VAL A 62 -8.80 -7.65 1.79
C VAL A 62 -7.38 -8.11 1.49
N ARG A 63 -7.12 -8.55 0.26
CA ARG A 63 -5.77 -8.89 -0.20
C ARG A 63 -4.96 -7.62 -0.47
N LEU A 64 -4.40 -7.04 0.59
CA LEU A 64 -3.65 -5.80 0.53
C LEU A 64 -2.35 -5.91 -0.29
N ARG A 65 -1.69 -7.07 -0.24
CA ARG A 65 -0.45 -7.32 -1.00
C ARG A 65 -0.65 -7.20 -2.51
N ASP A 66 -1.83 -7.60 -3.03
CA ASP A 66 -2.16 -7.49 -4.45
C ASP A 66 -2.37 -6.03 -4.90
N LEU A 67 -2.70 -5.14 -3.96
CA LEU A 67 -2.85 -3.71 -4.23
C LEU A 67 -1.49 -3.01 -4.18
N VAL A 68 -0.79 -3.13 -3.05
CA VAL A 68 0.54 -2.56 -2.79
C VAL A 68 1.21 -3.41 -1.69
N PRO A 69 2.43 -3.95 -1.89
CA PRO A 69 3.08 -4.81 -0.88
C PRO A 69 3.24 -4.17 0.51
N TYR A 70 3.50 -2.85 0.55
CA TYR A 70 3.66 -2.07 1.77
C TYR A 70 2.48 -1.13 1.99
N TRP A 71 1.25 -1.65 1.88
CA TRP A 71 0.03 -0.86 1.85
C TRP A 71 -0.10 0.07 3.06
N TYR A 72 0.03 -0.44 4.29
CA TYR A 72 -0.10 0.35 5.53
C TYR A 72 1.03 1.38 5.68
N ALA A 73 2.27 1.00 5.38
CA ALA A 73 3.41 1.92 5.48
C ALA A 73 3.27 3.11 4.52
N MET A 74 2.80 2.86 3.30
CA MET A 74 2.51 3.92 2.33
C MET A 74 1.28 4.74 2.74
N ALA A 75 0.25 4.10 3.30
CA ALA A 75 -0.94 4.79 3.75
C ALA A 75 -0.67 5.79 4.89
N LEU A 76 0.22 5.43 5.83
CA LEU A 76 0.68 6.32 6.89
C LEU A 76 1.43 7.54 6.33
N ARG A 77 2.24 7.33 5.28
CA ARG A 77 2.92 8.43 4.60
C ARG A 77 1.93 9.36 3.90
N LEU A 78 0.83 8.84 3.36
CA LEU A 78 -0.22 9.61 2.71
C LEU A 78 -1.26 10.19 3.68
N ALA A 79 -1.21 9.85 4.97
CA ALA A 79 -2.27 10.18 5.92
C ALA A 79 -2.49 11.69 6.13
N HIS A 80 -1.44 12.49 5.96
CA HIS A 80 -1.53 13.95 6.02
C HIS A 80 -2.32 14.57 4.85
N LEU A 81 -2.51 13.83 3.76
CA LEU A 81 -3.21 14.28 2.55
C LEU A 81 -4.68 13.88 2.55
N TYR A 82 -5.00 12.75 3.20
CA TYR A 82 -6.32 12.15 3.16
C TYR A 82 -6.81 11.85 4.58
N THR A 83 -7.77 12.63 5.07
CA THR A 83 -8.36 12.53 6.42
C THR A 83 -8.89 11.14 6.77
N TYR A 84 -9.35 10.35 5.79
CA TYR A 84 -9.78 8.97 6.03
C TYR A 84 -8.64 8.06 6.51
N LEU A 85 -7.43 8.25 5.99
CA LEU A 85 -6.29 7.40 6.32
C LEU A 85 -5.86 7.55 7.80
N ALA A 86 -6.31 8.61 8.49
CA ALA A 86 -6.11 8.78 9.93
C ALA A 86 -6.76 7.65 10.76
N ARG A 87 -7.78 6.94 10.23
CA ARG A 87 -8.41 5.79 10.90
C ARG A 87 -7.65 4.47 10.71
N LEU A 88 -6.63 4.44 9.86
CA LEU A 88 -5.90 3.21 9.54
C LEU A 88 -5.18 2.53 10.68
N PRO A 89 -4.60 3.24 11.67
CA PRO A 89 -4.00 2.56 12.83
C PRO A 89 -5.00 1.67 13.56
N HIS A 90 -6.26 2.09 13.63
CA HIS A 90 -7.33 1.30 14.23
C HIS A 90 -7.70 0.08 13.36
N ILE A 91 -7.85 0.27 12.05
CA ILE A 91 -8.15 -0.82 11.11
C ILE A 91 -7.03 -1.86 11.11
N PHE A 92 -5.77 -1.43 11.11
CA PHE A 92 -4.59 -2.29 11.24
C PHE A 92 -4.59 -3.10 12.54
N LYS A 93 -4.91 -2.47 13.66
CA LYS A 93 -4.98 -3.18 14.95
C LYS A 93 -6.06 -4.27 14.91
N LEU A 94 -7.22 -3.97 14.31
CA LEU A 94 -8.30 -4.95 14.16
C LEU A 94 -7.93 -6.08 13.20
N SER A 95 -7.29 -5.79 12.06
CA SER A 95 -6.87 -6.81 11.11
C SER A 95 -5.85 -7.78 11.71
N VAL A 96 -4.86 -7.25 12.45
CA VAL A 96 -3.86 -8.08 13.16
C VAL A 96 -4.54 -8.94 14.24
N LEU A 97 -5.45 -8.37 15.05
CA LEU A 97 -6.14 -9.14 16.09
C LEU A 97 -7.05 -10.23 15.50
N LEU A 98 -7.84 -9.92 14.48
CA LEU A 98 -8.71 -10.88 13.80
C LEU A 98 -7.90 -11.95 13.06
N GLY A 99 -6.80 -11.57 12.42
CA GLY A 99 -5.86 -12.48 11.78
C GLY A 99 -5.25 -13.47 12.76
N ARG A 100 -4.87 -13.01 13.96
CA ARG A 100 -4.38 -13.89 15.04
C ARG A 100 -5.45 -14.85 15.53
N SER A 101 -6.67 -14.38 15.76
CA SER A 101 -7.78 -15.23 16.20
C SER A 101 -8.16 -16.28 15.16
N SER A 102 -8.18 -15.91 13.88
CA SER A 102 -8.42 -16.83 12.77
C SER A 102 -7.30 -17.86 12.69
N SER A 103 -6.04 -17.41 12.64
CA SER A 103 -4.87 -18.30 12.62
C SER A 103 -4.83 -19.27 13.80
N ALA A 104 -5.11 -18.81 15.02
CA ALA A 104 -5.16 -19.66 16.21
C ALA A 104 -6.30 -20.69 16.13
N SER A 105 -7.47 -20.29 15.62
CA SER A 105 -8.60 -21.21 15.43
C SER A 105 -8.29 -22.28 14.38
N HIS A 106 -7.70 -21.88 13.24
CA HIS A 106 -7.25 -22.82 12.20
C HIS A 106 -6.11 -23.72 12.71
N ALA A 107 -5.18 -23.20 13.52
CA ALA A 107 -4.12 -23.99 14.13
C ALA A 107 -4.67 -25.05 15.10
N LEU A 108 -5.69 -24.71 15.91
CA LEU A 108 -6.34 -25.68 16.80
C LEU A 108 -7.10 -26.77 16.03
N LEU A 109 -7.72 -26.43 14.90
CA LEU A 109 -8.39 -27.39 14.02
C LEU A 109 -7.37 -28.26 13.27
N ALA A 110 -6.26 -27.68 12.79
CA ALA A 110 -5.18 -28.39 12.12
C ALA A 110 -4.39 -29.31 13.07
N ALA A 111 -4.14 -28.88 14.31
CA ALA A 111 -3.54 -29.70 15.36
C ALA A 111 -4.42 -30.91 15.75
N ARG A 112 -5.74 -30.81 15.52
CA ARG A 112 -6.65 -31.95 15.62
C ARG A 112 -6.67 -32.83 14.37
N ALA A 113 -6.20 -32.33 13.24
CA ALA A 113 -6.31 -32.99 11.94
C ALA A 113 -5.10 -33.87 11.63
N GLU A 114 -3.83 -33.40 11.66
CA GLU A 114 -2.67 -34.25 11.33
C GLU A 114 -1.31 -33.83 11.93
N ASP A 115 -0.47 -34.86 12.13
CA ASP A 115 0.93 -34.93 12.63
C ASP A 115 1.99 -34.58 11.55
N THR A 116 1.63 -33.73 10.58
CA THR A 116 2.53 -33.30 9.49
C THR A 116 2.77 -31.80 9.59
N GLY A 117 4.00 -31.40 9.91
CA GLY A 117 4.44 -30.04 10.26
C GLY A 117 4.36 -28.95 9.17
N GLY A 118 3.33 -28.96 8.32
CA GLY A 118 3.04 -27.91 7.34
C GLY A 118 1.88 -27.01 7.77
N LEU A 119 1.88 -25.76 7.30
CA LEU A 119 0.72 -24.87 7.44
C LEU A 119 -0.45 -25.40 6.60
N SER A 120 -1.68 -25.28 7.13
CA SER A 120 -2.90 -25.55 6.34
C SER A 120 -2.96 -24.62 5.11
N VAL A 121 -3.52 -25.12 4.00
CA VAL A 121 -3.71 -24.37 2.73
C VAL A 121 -4.44 -23.05 2.98
N GLU A 122 -5.49 -23.07 3.79
CA GLU A 122 -6.27 -21.89 4.15
C GLU A 122 -5.43 -20.83 4.91
N MET A 123 -4.51 -21.30 5.77
CA MET A 123 -3.59 -20.41 6.49
C MET A 123 -2.58 -19.77 5.53
N GLN A 124 -2.12 -20.53 4.54
CA GLN A 124 -1.18 -20.02 3.54
C GLN A 124 -1.83 -18.99 2.62
N GLU A 125 -3.06 -19.22 2.17
CA GLU A 125 -3.83 -18.24 1.38
C GLU A 125 -4.07 -16.94 2.16
N PHE A 126 -4.39 -17.05 3.45
CA PHE A 126 -4.54 -15.89 4.34
C PHE A 126 -3.24 -15.07 4.44
N LEU A 127 -2.12 -15.72 4.78
CA LEU A 127 -0.81 -15.05 4.92
C LEU A 127 -0.32 -14.42 3.61
N GLN A 128 -0.70 -14.98 2.46
CA GLN A 128 -0.38 -14.42 1.14
C GLN A 128 -1.12 -13.10 0.88
N GLY A 129 -2.32 -12.91 1.44
CA GLY A 129 -3.12 -11.71 1.28
C GLY A 129 -2.68 -10.52 2.14
N LEU A 130 -2.02 -10.79 3.27
CA LEU A 130 -1.54 -9.79 4.22
C LEU A 130 -0.44 -8.90 3.64
N ASP A 131 -0.43 -7.63 4.03
CA ASP A 131 0.69 -6.73 3.72
C ASP A 131 1.93 -7.08 4.57
N GLU A 132 3.12 -6.58 4.18
CA GLU A 132 4.37 -6.93 4.88
C GLU A 132 4.39 -6.52 6.37
N ASN A 133 3.72 -5.43 6.76
CA ASN A 133 3.64 -5.01 8.16
C ASN A 133 2.74 -5.95 8.97
N GLU A 134 1.65 -6.41 8.38
CA GLU A 134 0.74 -7.39 8.99
C GLU A 134 1.42 -8.75 9.16
N VAL A 135 2.17 -9.21 8.15
CA VAL A 135 2.95 -10.46 8.22
C VAL A 135 3.96 -10.40 9.37
N LEU A 136 4.72 -9.31 9.48
CA LEU A 136 5.68 -9.14 10.58
C LEU A 136 5.00 -9.16 11.96
N ARG A 137 3.81 -8.56 12.09
CA ARG A 137 3.09 -8.47 13.38
C ARG A 137 2.26 -9.70 13.73
N THR A 138 1.88 -10.50 12.74
CA THR A 138 1.18 -11.77 12.96
C THR A 138 2.14 -12.90 13.32
N LEU A 139 3.38 -12.86 12.80
CA LEU A 139 4.40 -13.88 13.06
C LEU A 139 5.24 -13.63 14.32
N HIS A 140 5.47 -12.37 14.72
CA HIS A 140 6.22 -12.05 15.94
C HIS A 140 5.30 -12.01 17.17
N HIS A 141 5.60 -12.88 18.14
CA HIS A 141 4.85 -13.08 19.38
C HIS A 141 5.22 -12.08 20.48
#